data_AF-X1H7H0-F1
#
_entry.id   AF-X1H7H0-F1
#
_cell.length_a   1.000
_cell.length_b   1.000
_cell.length_c   1.000
_cell.angle_alpha   90.00
_cell.angle_beta   90.00
_cell.angle_gamma   90.00
#
_symmetry.space_group_name_H-M   'P 1'
#
loop_
_entity.id
_entity.type
_entity.pdbx_description
1 polymer ?
#
loop_
_entity_poly.entity_id
_entity_poly.type
_entity_poly.pdbx_seq_one_letter_code
_entity_poly.pdbx_strand_id
1 'polypeptide(L)'
;FGDEPEPPRPLPAAALYHPARDRASVDDWRPRWTPGAPVVAILFYRAHWQAANTAVFDALADALVDEGLNPLPIAVTSLKDAVSREVITQLCD
;
A
#
# COMPACT_ATOMS: atom_id res chain seq x y z
N PHE A 1 -1.04 -13.72 35.47
CA PHE A 1 -2.25 -13.62 34.63
C PHE A 1 -1.91 -12.60 33.55
N GLY A 2 -1.79 -13.06 32.30
CA GLY A 2 -1.51 -12.16 31.17
C GLY A 2 -2.79 -11.39 30.83
N ASP A 3 -2.65 -10.10 30.56
CA ASP A 3 -3.77 -9.27 30.14
C ASP A 3 -4.53 -9.90 28.97
N GLU A 4 -5.84 -9.68 28.96
CA GLU A 4 -6.73 -10.14 27.92
C GLU A 4 -6.27 -9.57 26.57
N PRO A 5 -6.11 -10.42 25.52
CA PRO A 5 -5.68 -9.92 24.22
C PRO A 5 -6.71 -8.92 23.69
N GLU A 6 -6.22 -7.88 23.01
CA GLU A 6 -7.12 -6.88 22.44
C GLU A 6 -8.20 -7.56 21.56
N PRO A 7 -9.46 -7.09 21.65
CA PRO A 7 -10.56 -7.68 20.90
C PRO A 7 -10.26 -7.63 19.39
N PRO A 8 -10.69 -8.64 18.62
CA PRO A 8 -10.45 -8.70 17.18
C PRO A 8 -11.06 -7.46 16.51
N ARG A 9 -10.21 -6.60 15.96
CA ARG A 9 -10.66 -5.44 15.18
C ARG A 9 -10.78 -5.87 13.71
N PRO A 10 -11.82 -5.44 12.99
CA PRO A 10 -11.88 -5.61 11.54
C PRO A 10 -10.62 -4.97 10.94
N LEU A 11 -9.74 -5.79 10.39
CA LEU A 11 -8.59 -5.29 9.66
C LEU A 11 -9.14 -4.63 8.39
N PRO A 12 -8.76 -3.37 8.07
CA PRO A 12 -9.20 -2.75 6.84
C PRO A 12 -8.80 -3.63 5.65
N ALA A 13 -9.70 -3.76 4.68
CA ALA A 13 -9.54 -4.64 3.51
C ALA A 13 -8.30 -4.31 2.68
N ALA A 14 -7.81 -3.07 2.80
CA ALA A 14 -6.58 -2.56 2.23
C ALA A 14 -5.69 -1.97 3.34
N ALA A 15 -4.38 -2.13 3.20
CA ALA A 15 -3.39 -1.47 4.05
C ALA A 15 -2.28 -0.91 3.17
N LEU A 16 -1.76 0.27 3.51
CA LEU A 16 -0.57 0.79 2.86
C LEU A 16 0.64 -0.06 3.27
N TYR A 17 1.42 -0.44 2.27
CA TYR A 17 2.69 -1.14 2.50
C TYR A 17 3.82 -0.13 2.55
N HIS A 18 4.82 -0.38 3.40
CA HIS A 18 6.09 0.33 3.38
C HIS A 18 7.19 -0.59 3.95
N PRO A 19 8.37 -0.71 3.30
CA PRO A 19 9.39 -1.70 3.68
C PRO A 19 9.94 -1.52 5.09
N ALA A 20 9.94 -0.29 5.62
CA ALA A 20 10.48 0.04 6.94
C ALA A 20 9.41 0.35 8.01
N ARG A 21 8.10 0.17 7.73
CA ARG A 21 7.03 0.51 8.67
C ARG A 21 5.96 -0.57 8.72
N ASP A 22 5.60 -0.99 9.92
CA ASP A 22 4.56 -2.01 10.15
C ASP A 22 3.14 -1.45 9.90
N ARG A 23 2.91 -0.18 10.26
CA ARG A 23 1.69 0.57 9.92
C ARG A 23 2.09 1.80 9.13
N ALA A 24 1.89 1.75 7.81
CA ALA A 24 2.22 2.84 6.91
C ALA A 24 1.03 3.77 6.68
N SER A 25 1.36 5.02 6.41
CA SER A 25 0.47 6.09 5.97
C SER A 25 0.96 6.67 4.64
N VAL A 26 0.16 7.53 4.01
CA VAL A 26 0.60 8.24 2.80
C VAL A 26 1.81 9.13 3.09
N ASP A 27 1.89 9.69 4.30
CA ASP A 27 2.99 10.58 4.70
C ASP A 27 4.35 9.86 4.78
N ASP A 28 4.35 8.54 4.95
CA ASP A 28 5.58 7.74 4.91
C ASP A 28 6.15 7.60 3.49
N TRP A 29 5.32 7.81 2.45
CA TRP A 29 5.73 7.77 1.04
C TRP A 29 6.11 9.14 0.48
N ARG A 30 5.52 10.22 1.01
CA ARG A 30 5.80 11.60 0.58
C ARG A 30 7.28 11.98 0.46
N PRO A 31 8.21 11.52 1.32
CA PRO A 31 9.64 11.87 1.19
C PRO A 31 10.30 11.34 -0.09
N ARG A 32 9.73 10.30 -0.72
CA ARG A 32 10.21 9.77 -2.01
C ARG A 32 9.51 10.42 -3.21
N TRP A 33 8.49 11.23 -2.97
CA TRP A 33 7.64 11.75 -4.03
C TRP A 33 8.14 13.08 -4.57
N THR A 34 7.92 13.27 -5.87
CA THR A 34 8.12 14.54 -6.55
C THR A 34 6.85 15.39 -6.43
N PRO A 35 6.92 16.63 -5.91
CA PRO A 35 5.76 17.52 -5.86
C PRO A 35 5.15 17.75 -7.23
N GLY A 36 3.83 17.56 -7.35
CA GLY A 36 3.10 17.74 -8.61
C GLY A 36 3.15 16.56 -9.59
N ALA A 37 3.93 15.52 -9.31
CA ALA A 37 3.91 14.30 -10.10
C ALA A 37 2.67 13.44 -9.79
N PRO A 38 2.16 12.67 -10.77
CA PRO A 38 0.99 11.82 -10.57
C PRO A 38 1.31 10.66 -9.62
N VAL A 39 0.31 10.29 -8.81
CA VAL A 39 0.39 9.18 -7.87
C VAL A 39 -0.07 7.89 -8.54
N VAL A 40 0.74 6.84 -8.43
CA VAL A 40 0.52 5.53 -9.05
C VAL A 40 0.29 4.48 -7.98
N ALA A 41 -0.94 3.98 -7.89
CA ALA A 41 -1.29 2.91 -6.97
C ALA A 41 -0.72 1.56 -7.44
N ILE A 42 0.03 0.87 -6.56
CA ILE A 42 0.50 -0.50 -6.80
C ILE A 42 -0.33 -1.43 -5.93
N LEU A 43 -1.28 -2.16 -6.53
CA LEU A 43 -2.15 -3.08 -5.81
C LEU A 43 -1.55 -4.49 -5.80
N PHE A 44 -1.47 -5.11 -4.63
CA PHE A 44 -1.01 -6.49 -4.51
C PHE A 44 -1.68 -7.24 -3.35
N TYR A 45 -1.66 -8.57 -3.41
CA TYR A 45 -2.24 -9.39 -2.35
C TYR A 45 -1.43 -9.32 -1.06
N ARG A 46 -2.11 -9.08 0.06
CA ARG A 46 -1.52 -9.06 1.42
C ARG A 46 -0.79 -10.35 1.78
N ALA A 47 -1.15 -11.48 1.17
CA ALA A 47 -0.43 -12.75 1.32
C ALA A 47 1.06 -12.62 0.98
N HIS A 48 1.43 -11.81 -0.02
CA HIS A 48 2.84 -11.56 -0.33
C HIS A 48 3.56 -10.79 0.77
N TRP A 49 2.90 -9.81 1.39
CA TRP A 49 3.49 -9.08 2.52
C TRP A 49 3.67 -10.00 3.73
N GLN A 50 2.67 -10.82 4.06
CA GLN A 50 2.72 -11.78 5.15
C GLN A 50 3.81 -12.85 4.96
N ALA A 51 4.10 -13.21 3.70
CA ALA A 51 5.15 -14.16 3.34
C ALA A 51 6.54 -13.52 3.17
N ALA A 52 6.70 -12.22 3.46
CA ALA A 52 7.92 -11.43 3.20
C ALA A 52 8.39 -11.48 1.72
N ASN A 53 7.46 -11.70 0.79
CA ASN A 53 7.70 -11.75 -0.64
C ASN A 53 7.36 -10.40 -1.28
N THR A 54 8.03 -9.33 -0.84
CA THR A 54 7.72 -7.95 -1.23
C THR A 54 8.73 -7.31 -2.18
N ALA A 55 9.87 -7.98 -2.43
CA ALA A 55 10.97 -7.44 -3.21
C ALA A 55 10.58 -6.93 -4.61
N VAL A 56 9.61 -7.58 -5.27
CA VAL A 56 9.10 -7.14 -6.57
C VAL A 56 8.32 -5.82 -6.48
N PHE A 57 7.58 -5.59 -5.39
CA PHE A 57 6.82 -4.36 -5.19
C PHE A 57 7.74 -3.21 -4.77
N ASP A 58 8.79 -3.53 -4.01
CA ASP A 58 9.86 -2.57 -3.69
C ASP A 58 10.56 -2.12 -4.99
N ALA A 59 11.01 -3.06 -5.82
CA ALA A 59 11.67 -2.75 -7.08
C ALA A 59 10.76 -1.99 -8.06
N LEU A 60 9.46 -2.30 -8.11
CA LEU A 60 8.50 -1.56 -8.93
C LEU A 60 8.28 -0.13 -8.41
N ALA A 61 8.20 0.05 -7.09
CA ALA A 61 8.08 1.38 -6.50
C ALA A 61 9.33 2.23 -6.82
N ASP A 62 10.53 1.66 -6.69
CA ASP A 62 11.77 2.35 -7.03
C ASP A 62 11.82 2.74 -8.51
N ALA A 63 11.44 1.84 -9.42
CA ALA A 63 11.39 2.14 -10.86
C ALA A 63 10.40 3.28 -11.20
N LEU A 64 9.26 3.36 -10.49
CA LEU A 64 8.32 4.47 -10.69
C LEU A 64 8.89 5.81 -10.19
N VAL A 65 9.64 5.80 -9.09
CA VAL A 65 10.33 7.01 -8.61
C VAL A 65 11.37 7.46 -9.64
N ASP A 66 12.13 6.54 -10.22
CA ASP A 66 13.13 6.84 -11.25
C ASP A 66 12.51 7.46 -12.52
N GLU A 67 11.28 7.07 -12.87
CA GLU A 67 10.48 7.66 -13.96
C GLU A 67 9.76 8.97 -13.56
N GLY A 68 10.00 9.49 -12.35
CA GLY A 68 9.41 10.74 -11.86
C GLY A 68 7.95 10.63 -11.43
N LEU A 69 7.49 9.42 -11.09
CA LEU A 69 6.13 9.14 -10.62
C LEU A 69 6.11 8.90 -9.10
N ASN A 70 4.93 9.04 -8.49
CA ASN A 70 4.77 8.90 -7.05
C ASN A 70 4.11 7.55 -6.69
N PRO A 71 4.87 6.48 -6.37
CA PRO A 71 4.28 5.17 -6.08
C PRO A 71 3.53 5.15 -4.74
N LEU A 72 2.40 4.45 -4.70
CA LEU A 72 1.64 4.17 -3.49
C LEU A 72 1.25 2.68 -3.42
N PRO A 73 2.08 1.82 -2.81
CA PRO A 73 1.80 0.40 -2.65
C PRO A 73 0.68 0.11 -1.64
N ILE A 74 -0.30 -0.70 -2.04
CA ILE A 74 -1.48 -1.05 -1.25
C ILE A 74 -1.64 -2.57 -1.24
N ALA A 75 -1.55 -3.15 -0.04
CA ALA A 75 -1.76 -4.57 0.21
C ALA A 75 -3.25 -4.85 0.52
N VAL A 76 -3.90 -5.59 -0.37
CA VAL A 76 -5.33 -5.95 -0.28
C VAL A 76 -5.52 -7.42 0.10
N THR A 77 -6.56 -7.73 0.87
CA THR A 77 -6.92 -9.12 1.18
C THR A 77 -7.52 -9.86 -0.02
N SER A 78 -8.20 -9.13 -0.93
CA SER A 78 -8.76 -9.66 -2.16
C SER A 78 -8.82 -8.60 -3.24
N LEU A 79 -8.32 -8.88 -4.45
CA LEU A 79 -8.53 -8.02 -5.63
C LEU A 79 -9.99 -7.98 -6.09
N LYS A 80 -10.81 -8.97 -5.71
CA LYS A 80 -12.25 -8.99 -6.03
C LYS A 80 -13.08 -8.07 -5.15
N ASP A 81 -12.50 -7.56 -4.07
CA ASP A 81 -13.20 -6.74 -3.08
C ASP A 81 -12.54 -5.36 -2.92
N ALA A 82 -13.37 -4.32 -3.05
CA ALA A 82 -13.21 -2.94 -2.59
C ALA A 82 -12.22 -1.96 -3.28
N VAL A 83 -11.09 -2.33 -3.89
CA VAL A 83 -10.08 -1.28 -4.26
C VAL A 83 -10.10 -0.83 -5.73
N SER A 84 -10.48 -1.68 -6.68
CA SER A 84 -10.42 -1.32 -8.10
C SER A 84 -11.51 -0.35 -8.57
N ARG A 85 -12.63 -0.18 -7.85
CA ARG A 85 -13.69 0.75 -8.27
C ARG A 85 -13.53 2.14 -7.67
N GLU A 86 -13.34 2.23 -6.35
CA GLU A 86 -13.22 3.51 -5.65
C GLU A 86 -11.99 4.31 -6.11
N VAL A 87 -10.84 3.64 -6.30
CA VAL A 87 -9.58 4.28 -6.72
C VAL A 87 -9.61 4.69 -8.19
N ILE A 88 -10.23 3.90 -9.08
CA ILE A 88 -10.42 4.30 -10.49
C ILE A 88 -11.38 5.50 -10.58
N THR A 89 -12.46 5.52 -9.80
CA THR A 89 -13.39 6.65 -9.78
C THR A 89 -12.75 7.94 -9.26
N GLN A 90 -11.90 7.87 -8.22
CA GLN A 90 -11.23 9.05 -7.67
C GLN A 90 -10.08 9.61 -8.54
N LEU A 91 -9.53 8.82 -9.47
CA LEU A 91 -8.45 9.24 -10.37
C LEU A 91 -8.93 9.74 -11.74
N CYS A 92 -10.21 9.57 -12.06
CA CYS A 92 -10.80 9.99 -13.34
C CYS A 92 -11.64 11.29 -13.26
N ASP A 93 -11.72 11.92 -12.09
CA ASP A 93 -12.25 13.28 -11.87
C ASP A 93 -11.10 14.23 -11.48
#